data_AF-A0AAV7PJA5-F1
#
_entry.id   AF-A0AAV7PJA5-F1
#
_cell.length_a   1.000
_cell.length_b   1.000
_cell.length_c   1.000
_cell.angle_alpha   90.00
_cell.angle_beta   90.00
_cell.angle_gamma   90.00
#
_symmetry.space_group_name_H-M   'P 1'
#
loop_
_entity.id
_entity.type
_entity.pdbx_description
1 polymer ?
#
loop_
_entity_poly.entity_id
_entity_poly.type
_entity_poly.pdbx_seq_one_letter_code
_entity_poly.pdbx_strand_id
1 'polypeptide(L)'
;MGKSRRRDPDAREEFATDPLTAQQKNIQPGKIKNSGDPTSEDILQAITACRETLESEINAMETDMVILWDDHHRAAELITATEKNINDVKPTLSDASEKLCTLEQKIHGLEAKTDDAEHRSWCNNICVIGRPECVEGKNMVKYLEQWL
;
A
#
# COMPACT_ATOMS: atom_id res chain seq x y z
N MET A 1 32.62 4.65 -4.68
CA MET A 1 32.10 5.96 -5.13
C MET A 1 30.60 5.83 -5.39
N GLY A 2 29.78 6.65 -4.71
CA GLY A 2 28.37 7.05 -5.03
C GLY A 2 27.32 5.95 -5.31
N LYS A 3 26.12 5.94 -4.72
CA LYS A 3 25.31 7.03 -4.17
C LYS A 3 24.39 6.45 -3.09
N SER A 4 24.50 7.03 -1.89
CA SER A 4 23.60 6.83 -0.77
C SER A 4 22.24 7.46 -1.11
N ARG A 5 21.18 6.64 -1.21
CA ARG A 5 19.81 7.13 -1.33
C ARG A 5 19.34 7.56 0.06
N ARG A 6 19.47 8.85 0.34
CA ARG A 6 18.76 9.52 1.44
C ARG A 6 17.26 9.32 1.19
N ARG A 7 16.55 8.72 2.14
CA ARG A 7 15.09 8.80 2.22
C ARG A 7 14.79 10.01 3.09
N ASP A 8 14.22 11.03 2.47
CA ASP A 8 13.68 12.19 3.14
C ASP A 8 12.53 11.75 4.08
N PRO A 9 12.51 12.20 5.35
CA PRO A 9 11.38 12.05 6.23
C PRO A 9 10.58 13.35 6.21
N ASP A 10 9.93 13.65 5.08
CA ASP A 10 9.04 14.82 4.99
C ASP A 10 7.82 14.48 4.13
N ALA A 11 6.92 13.70 4.74
CA ALA A 11 5.53 13.57 4.32
C ALA A 11 4.67 13.70 5.57
N ARG A 12 4.67 14.91 6.16
CA ARG A 12 3.57 15.37 7.00
C ARG A 12 2.40 15.65 6.06
N GLU A 13 1.57 14.64 5.82
CA GLU A 13 0.21 14.89 5.37
C GLU A 13 -0.60 15.40 6.56
N GLU A 14 -0.78 16.72 6.54
CA GLU A 14 -1.82 17.43 7.26
C GLU A 14 -3.21 17.01 6.77
N PHE A 15 -4.21 17.21 7.62
CA PHE A 15 -5.66 17.17 7.37
C PHE A 15 -6.41 15.86 7.60
N ALA A 16 -6.69 15.59 8.87
CA ALA A 16 -8.07 15.47 9.31
C ALA A 16 -8.21 16.19 10.66
N THR A 17 -8.69 17.43 10.61
CA THR A 17 -9.12 18.19 11.78
C THR A 17 -10.32 17.47 12.42
N ASP A 18 -10.15 17.05 13.68
CA ASP A 18 -11.23 16.56 14.53
C ASP A 18 -12.46 17.48 14.50
N PRO A 19 -13.67 16.98 14.21
CA PRO A 19 -14.89 17.75 14.37
C PRO A 19 -15.42 17.61 15.81
N LEU A 20 -14.59 17.86 16.82
CA LEU A 20 -14.98 17.79 18.24
C LEU A 20 -14.37 18.94 19.05
N THR A 21 -14.53 20.17 18.54
CA THR A 21 -14.33 21.37 19.37
C THR A 21 -15.30 22.47 18.94
N ALA A 22 -16.60 22.20 19.02
CA ALA A 22 -17.60 23.23 18.81
C ALA A 22 -18.94 22.93 19.51
N GLN A 23 -18.94 22.62 20.82
CA GLN A 23 -20.04 22.98 21.73
C GLN A 23 -19.56 22.98 23.19
N GLN A 24 -18.61 23.88 23.51
CA GLN A 24 -18.52 24.35 24.88
C GLN A 24 -19.65 25.38 25.05
N LYS A 25 -20.86 24.89 25.36
CA LYS A 25 -21.95 25.77 25.80
C LYS A 25 -21.44 26.51 27.03
N ASN A 26 -21.25 27.81 26.83
CA ASN A 26 -21.01 28.80 27.85
C ASN A 26 -22.17 28.76 28.87
N ILE A 27 -22.04 27.92 29.90
CA ILE A 27 -22.85 28.02 31.10
C ILE A 27 -22.33 29.24 31.83
N GLN A 28 -22.93 30.40 31.56
CA GLN A 28 -22.80 31.51 32.50
C GLN A 28 -23.41 31.03 33.82
N PRO A 29 -22.66 30.99 34.94
CA PRO A 29 -23.29 30.84 36.23
C PRO A 29 -24.19 32.06 36.40
N GLY A 30 -25.51 31.81 36.43
CA GLY A 30 -26.50 32.81 36.75
C GLY A 30 -26.02 33.59 37.98
N LYS A 31 -26.02 34.91 37.84
CA LYS A 31 -25.59 35.87 38.87
C LYS A 31 -26.47 35.66 40.11
N ILE A 32 -26.04 34.81 41.05
CA ILE A 32 -26.71 34.63 42.34
C ILE A 32 -26.52 35.94 43.10
N LYS A 33 -27.58 36.75 43.15
CA LYS A 33 -27.64 37.91 44.04
C LYS A 33 -27.64 37.36 45.46
N ASN A 34 -26.54 37.54 46.18
CA ASN A 34 -26.46 37.27 47.61
C ASN A 34 -27.42 38.21 48.36
N SER A 35 -28.56 37.69 48.79
CA SER A 35 -29.39 38.29 49.82
C SER A 35 -30.28 37.22 50.46
N GLY A 36 -29.83 36.67 51.60
CA GLY A 36 -30.58 35.69 52.41
C GLY A 36 -30.08 34.25 52.25
N ASP A 37 -30.16 33.46 53.33
CA ASP A 37 -29.95 32.01 53.29
C ASP A 37 -30.81 31.40 52.17
N PRO A 38 -30.29 30.43 51.39
CA PRO A 38 -31.02 29.85 50.27
C PRO A 38 -32.36 29.33 50.74
N THR A 39 -33.42 29.78 50.08
CA THR A 39 -34.77 29.35 50.43
C THR A 39 -34.91 27.87 50.06
N SER A 40 -35.73 27.10 50.79
CA SER A 40 -35.96 25.69 50.45
C SER A 40 -36.41 25.49 48.99
N GLU A 41 -37.04 26.50 48.39
CA GLU A 41 -37.46 26.52 46.99
C GLU A 41 -36.27 26.58 46.02
N ASP A 42 -35.25 27.40 46.33
CA ASP A 42 -34.03 27.52 45.51
C ASP A 42 -33.26 26.20 45.47
N ILE A 43 -33.23 25.48 46.61
CA ILE A 43 -32.57 24.16 46.72
C ILE A 43 -33.31 23.14 45.86
N LEU A 44 -34.64 23.09 45.94
CA LEU A 44 -35.44 22.17 45.13
C LEU A 44 -35.30 22.46 43.63
N GLN A 45 -35.28 23.73 43.24
CA GLN A 45 -35.07 24.13 41.85
C GLN A 45 -33.69 23.72 41.32
N ALA A 46 -32.64 23.87 42.14
CA ALA A 46 -31.30 23.41 41.80
C ALA A 46 -31.24 21.88 41.66
N ILE A 47 -31.93 21.13 42.54
CA ILE A 47 -32.03 19.67 42.45
C ILE A 47 -32.71 19.24 41.15
N THR A 48 -33.82 19.89 40.78
CA THR A 48 -34.53 19.56 39.53
C THR A 48 -33.69 19.87 38.30
N ALA A 49 -33.01 21.02 38.26
CA ALA A 49 -32.15 21.38 37.13
C ALA A 49 -30.95 20.43 37.00
N CYS A 50 -30.36 20.03 38.13
CA CYS A 50 -29.28 19.04 38.16
C CYS A 50 -29.76 17.68 37.63
N ARG A 51 -30.95 17.23 38.06
CA ARG A 51 -31.57 16.00 37.57
C ARG A 51 -31.79 16.03 36.07
N GLU A 52 -32.41 17.08 35.54
CA GLU A 52 -32.68 17.22 34.10
C GLU A 52 -31.39 17.23 33.28
N THR A 53 -30.35 17.88 33.80
CA THR A 53 -29.02 17.91 33.17
C THR A 53 -28.41 16.51 33.14
N LEU A 54 -28.39 15.81 34.27
CA LEU A 54 -27.85 14.44 34.34
C LEU A 54 -28.62 13.49 33.44
N GLU A 55 -29.95 13.60 33.39
CA GLU A 55 -30.81 12.77 32.53
C GLU A 55 -30.50 13.04 31.05
N SER A 56 -30.31 14.31 30.65
CA SER A 56 -29.91 14.66 29.30
C SER A 56 -28.53 14.11 28.92
N GLU A 57 -27.54 14.23 29.81
CA GLU A 57 -26.17 13.74 29.56
C GLU A 57 -26.12 12.21 29.51
N ILE A 58 -26.89 11.52 30.37
CA ILE A 58 -27.02 10.06 30.33
C ILE A 58 -27.62 9.61 28.99
N ASN A 59 -28.71 10.26 28.53
CA ASN A 59 -29.33 9.92 27.25
C ASN A 59 -28.38 10.18 26.06
N ALA A 60 -27.56 11.23 26.13
CA ALA A 60 -26.53 11.51 25.13
C ALA A 60 -25.45 10.41 25.13
N MET A 61 -24.95 10.04 26.30
CA MET A 61 -23.98 8.95 26.45
C MET A 61 -24.52 7.61 25.95
N GLU A 62 -25.78 7.27 26.22
CA GLU A 62 -26.41 6.05 25.70
C GLU A 62 -26.43 6.04 24.16
N THR A 63 -26.76 7.18 23.55
CA THR A 63 -26.76 7.34 22.10
C THR A 63 -25.35 7.15 21.53
N ASP A 64 -24.36 7.80 22.13
CA ASP A 64 -22.95 7.69 21.70
C ASP A 64 -22.43 6.26 21.86
N MET A 65 -22.79 5.55 22.93
CA MET A 65 -22.41 4.15 23.13
C MET A 65 -22.98 3.24 22.05
N VAL A 66 -24.23 3.46 21.63
CA VAL A 66 -24.84 2.68 20.54
C VAL A 66 -24.11 2.92 19.22
N ILE A 67 -23.77 4.18 18.91
CA ILE A 67 -23.02 4.54 17.70
C ILE A 67 -21.63 3.88 17.73
N LEU A 68 -20.91 3.99 18.85
CA LEU A 68 -19.59 3.39 19.01
C LEU A 68 -19.63 1.87 18.88
N TRP A 69 -20.70 1.23 19.36
CA TRP A 69 -20.86 -0.20 19.24
C TRP A 69 -21.06 -0.63 17.77
N ASP A 70 -21.89 0.11 17.02
CA ASP A 70 -22.10 -0.13 15.59
C ASP A 70 -20.82 0.10 14.78
N ASP A 71 -20.11 1.19 15.03
CA ASP A 71 -18.83 1.49 14.40
C ASP A 71 -17.77 0.42 14.70
N HIS A 72 -17.70 -0.04 15.95
CA HIS A 72 -16.80 -1.11 16.33
C HIS A 72 -17.13 -2.42 15.62
N HIS A 73 -18.42 -2.76 15.53
CA HIS A 73 -18.87 -3.96 14.82
C HIS A 73 -18.51 -3.89 13.34
N ARG A 74 -18.83 -2.77 12.68
CA ARG A 74 -18.48 -2.51 11.28
C ARG A 74 -16.97 -2.58 11.04
N ALA A 75 -16.16 -2.02 11.93
CA ALA A 75 -14.71 -2.11 11.83
C ALA A 75 -14.22 -3.57 11.93
N ALA A 76 -14.79 -4.36 12.83
CA ALA A 76 -14.44 -5.77 12.98
C ALA A 76 -14.79 -6.60 11.73
N GLU A 77 -15.93 -6.33 11.11
CA GLU A 77 -16.33 -6.96 9.84
C GLU A 77 -15.37 -6.61 8.69
N LEU A 78 -15.01 -5.33 8.58
CA LEU A 78 -14.06 -4.87 7.56
C LEU A 78 -12.68 -5.50 7.75
N ILE A 79 -12.18 -5.54 8.99
CA ILE A 79 -10.92 -6.21 9.32
C ILE A 79 -10.97 -7.68 8.87
N THR A 80 -12.00 -8.41 9.28
CA THR A 80 -12.18 -9.83 8.91
C THR A 80 -12.21 -10.02 7.39
N ALA A 81 -12.92 -9.16 6.67
CA ALA A 81 -12.99 -9.21 5.21
C ALA A 81 -11.63 -8.94 4.55
N THR A 82 -10.89 -7.95 5.04
CA THR A 82 -9.55 -7.63 4.52
C THR A 82 -8.54 -8.74 4.82
N GLU A 83 -8.57 -9.34 6.01
CA GLU A 83 -7.72 -10.48 6.36
C GLU A 83 -7.99 -11.68 5.46
N LYS A 84 -9.27 -11.97 5.18
CA LYS A 84 -9.65 -13.00 4.23
C LYS A 84 -9.10 -12.71 2.83
N ASN A 85 -9.29 -11.49 2.33
CA ASN A 85 -8.77 -11.09 1.01
C ASN A 85 -7.23 -11.23 0.93
N ILE A 86 -6.52 -10.86 2.00
CA ILE A 86 -5.06 -11.04 2.08
C ILE A 86 -4.70 -12.52 2.04
N ASN A 87 -5.40 -13.36 2.80
CA ASN A 87 -5.18 -14.81 2.80
C ASN A 87 -5.48 -15.46 1.46
N ASP A 88 -6.46 -14.97 0.71
CA ASP A 88 -6.81 -15.47 -0.62
C ASP A 88 -5.78 -15.03 -1.68
N VAL A 89 -5.25 -13.81 -1.59
CA VAL A 89 -4.25 -13.28 -2.55
C VAL A 89 -2.86 -13.88 -2.32
N LYS A 90 -2.48 -14.12 -1.06
CA LYS A 90 -1.15 -14.65 -0.70
C LYS A 90 -0.73 -15.92 -1.47
N PRO A 91 -1.54 -16.99 -1.59
CA PRO A 91 -1.16 -18.18 -2.36
C PRO A 91 -1.01 -17.85 -3.85
N THR A 92 -1.90 -17.04 -4.42
CA THR A 92 -1.81 -16.68 -5.85
C THR A 92 -0.52 -15.93 -6.19
N LEU A 93 -0.06 -15.06 -5.28
CA LEU A 93 1.21 -14.36 -5.43
C LEU A 93 2.40 -15.31 -5.31
N SER A 94 2.34 -16.26 -4.37
CA SER A 94 3.37 -17.30 -4.21
C SER A 94 3.50 -18.15 -5.48
N ASP A 95 2.37 -18.64 -6.00
CA ASP A 95 2.32 -19.44 -7.24
C ASP A 95 2.85 -18.66 -8.45
N ALA A 96 2.49 -17.37 -8.55
CA ALA A 96 2.98 -16.51 -9.62
C ALA A 96 4.51 -16.32 -9.53
N SER A 97 5.04 -16.11 -8.32
CA SER A 97 6.48 -15.98 -8.08
C SER A 97 7.24 -17.26 -8.44
N GLU A 98 6.70 -18.44 -8.10
CA GLU A 98 7.31 -19.72 -8.45
C GLU A 98 7.33 -19.96 -9.97
N LYS A 99 6.22 -19.62 -10.65
CA LYS A 99 6.14 -19.68 -12.11
C LYS A 99 7.13 -18.74 -12.78
N LEU A 100 7.29 -17.52 -12.27
CA LEU A 100 8.28 -16.57 -12.79
C LEU A 100 9.70 -17.11 -12.64
N CYS A 101 10.08 -17.60 -11.46
CA CYS A 101 11.39 -18.21 -11.23
C CYS A 101 11.64 -19.38 -12.20
N THR A 102 10.64 -20.24 -12.39
CA THR A 102 10.74 -21.36 -13.34
C THR A 102 10.92 -20.90 -14.78
N LEU A 103 10.21 -19.84 -15.19
CA LEU A 103 10.32 -19.28 -16.54
C LEU A 103 11.68 -18.60 -16.75
N GLU A 104 12.18 -17.86 -15.78
CA GLU A 104 13.52 -17.25 -15.81
C GLU A 104 14.62 -18.31 -15.97
N GLN A 105 14.54 -19.41 -15.20
CA GLN A 105 15.47 -20.53 -15.35
C GLN A 105 15.39 -21.16 -16.74
N LYS A 106 14.18 -21.31 -17.31
CA LYS A 106 14.00 -21.84 -18.67
C LYS A 106 14.59 -20.90 -19.72
N ILE A 107 14.39 -19.60 -19.59
CA ILE A 107 14.95 -18.59 -20.48
C ILE A 107 16.47 -18.68 -20.47
N HIS A 108 17.10 -18.63 -19.30
CA HIS A 108 18.56 -18.77 -19.20
C HIS A 108 19.08 -20.09 -19.76
N GLY A 109 18.35 -21.20 -19.54
CA GLY A 109 18.69 -22.49 -20.13
C GLY A 109 18.59 -22.51 -21.66
N LEU A 110 17.66 -21.75 -22.25
CA LEU A 110 17.51 -21.62 -23.70
C LEU A 110 18.53 -20.66 -24.31
N GLU A 111 18.84 -19.56 -23.63
CA GLU A 111 19.92 -18.63 -24.01
C GLU A 111 21.25 -19.38 -24.08
N ALA A 112 21.64 -20.08 -23.03
CA ALA A 112 22.89 -20.85 -23.01
C ALA A 112 22.97 -21.92 -24.11
N LYS A 113 21.85 -22.57 -24.45
CA LYS A 113 21.79 -23.53 -25.56
C LYS A 113 21.93 -22.85 -26.93
N THR A 114 21.37 -21.65 -27.06
CA THR A 114 21.45 -20.88 -28.30
C THR A 114 22.88 -20.40 -28.52
N ASP A 115 23.52 -19.87 -27.48
CA ASP A 115 24.92 -19.44 -27.50
C ASP A 115 25.86 -20.60 -27.84
N ASP A 116 25.67 -21.78 -27.24
CA ASP A 116 26.45 -22.99 -27.57
C ASP A 116 26.22 -23.44 -29.02
N ALA A 117 24.98 -23.40 -29.50
CA ALA A 117 24.67 -23.75 -30.89
C ALA A 117 25.29 -22.77 -31.90
N GLU A 118 25.22 -21.46 -31.63
CA GLU A 118 25.86 -20.42 -32.43
C GLU A 118 27.37 -20.59 -32.44
N HIS A 119 27.99 -20.79 -31.28
CA HIS A 119 29.42 -21.02 -31.16
C HIS A 119 29.88 -22.23 -31.97
N ARG A 120 29.17 -23.37 -31.89
CA ARG A 120 29.47 -24.57 -32.69
C ARG A 120 29.30 -24.31 -34.19
N SER A 121 28.29 -23.52 -34.58
CA SER A 121 28.06 -23.14 -35.97
C SER A 121 29.24 -22.33 -36.52
N TRP A 122 29.75 -21.37 -35.74
CA TRP A 122 30.92 -20.57 -36.13
C TRP A 122 32.22 -21.37 -36.14
N CYS A 123 32.43 -22.27 -35.17
CA CYS A 123 33.64 -23.09 -35.13
C CYS A 123 33.79 -24.04 -36.33
N ASN A 124 32.68 -24.44 -36.96
CA ASN A 124 32.71 -25.27 -38.17
C ASN A 124 32.82 -24.46 -39.48
N ASN A 125 32.73 -23.13 -39.42
CA ASN A 125 32.71 -22.26 -40.58
C ASN A 125 33.99 -21.42 -40.65
N ILE A 126 34.63 -21.38 -41.83
CA ILE A 126 35.76 -20.49 -42.09
C ILE A 126 35.22 -19.17 -42.65
N CYS A 127 35.46 -18.07 -41.94
CA CYS A 127 35.12 -16.72 -42.43
C CYS A 127 36.27 -16.18 -43.29
N VAL A 128 36.01 -15.95 -44.57
CA VAL A 128 36.99 -15.37 -45.51
C VAL A 128 36.74 -13.86 -45.60
N ILE A 129 37.61 -13.07 -44.97
CA ILE A 129 37.49 -11.59 -44.92
C ILE A 129 38.52 -10.95 -45.87
N GLY A 130 38.14 -9.85 -46.52
CA GLY A 130 39.06 -9.03 -47.32
C GLY A 130 39.31 -9.55 -48.74
N ARG A 131 38.44 -10.42 -49.25
CA ARG A 131 38.47 -10.81 -50.67
C ARG A 131 37.73 -9.78 -51.52
N PRO A 132 38.25 -9.44 -52.72
CA PRO A 132 37.47 -8.71 -53.70
C PRO A 132 36.24 -9.55 -54.08
N GLU A 133 35.07 -8.94 -54.20
CA GLU A 133 33.87 -9.65 -54.63
C GLU A 133 34.02 -10.11 -56.10
N CYS A 134 33.41 -11.25 -56.46
CA CYS A 134 33.28 -11.75 -57.83
C CYS A 134 34.58 -12.19 -58.56
N VAL A 135 35.73 -12.31 -57.89
CA VAL A 135 36.97 -12.82 -58.52
C VAL A 135 37.04 -14.35 -58.62
N GLU A 136 36.11 -15.05 -57.97
CA GLU A 136 36.06 -16.51 -57.88
C GLU A 136 35.67 -17.20 -59.21
N GLY A 137 35.10 -16.44 -60.16
CA GLY A 137 34.60 -16.98 -61.41
C GLY A 137 33.45 -17.96 -61.19
N LYS A 138 33.40 -19.03 -62.00
CA LYS A 138 32.28 -19.99 -62.00
C LYS A 138 32.43 -21.12 -60.97
N ASN A 139 33.58 -21.25 -60.32
CA ASN A 139 33.92 -22.42 -59.50
C ASN A 139 34.68 -22.02 -58.23
N MET A 140 33.92 -21.67 -57.19
CA MET A 140 34.42 -21.16 -55.90
C MET A 140 35.38 -22.14 -55.21
N VAL A 141 35.14 -23.45 -55.33
CA VAL A 141 35.95 -24.50 -54.69
C VAL A 141 37.38 -24.48 -55.23
N LYS A 142 37.56 -24.48 -56.58
CA LYS A 142 38.88 -24.41 -57.20
C LYS A 142 39.62 -23.11 -56.85
N TYR A 143 38.88 -22.00 -56.76
CA TYR A 143 39.46 -20.72 -56.36
C TYR A 143 39.98 -20.73 -54.92
N LEU A 144 39.23 -21.35 -53.99
CA LEU A 144 39.64 -21.53 -52.60
C LEU A 144 40.82 -22.52 -52.47
N GLU A 145 40.79 -23.64 -53.19
CA GLU A 145 41.86 -24.64 -53.23
C GLU A 145 43.19 -24.08 -53.74
N GLN A 146 43.17 -23.15 -54.70
CA GLN A 146 44.38 -22.54 -55.23
C GLN A 146 45.00 -21.50 -54.28
N TRP A 147 44.23 -21.05 -53.29
CA TRP A 147 44.64 -20.02 -52.35
C TRP A 147 45.13 -20.57 -51.01
N LEU A 148 44.51 -21.65 -50.52
CA LEU A 148 44.98 -22.41 -49.36
C LEU A 148 46.30 -23.13 -49.67
#